data_AF-A0A5J4PZZ7-F1
#
_entry.id   AF-A0A5J4PZZ7-F1
#
_cell.length_a   1.000
_cell.length_b   1.000
_cell.length_c   1.000
_cell.angle_alpha   90.00
_cell.angle_beta   90.00
_cell.angle_gamma   90.00
#
_symmetry.space_group_name_H-M   'P 1'
#
loop_
_entity.id
_entity.type
_entity.pdbx_description
1 polymer ?
#
loop_
_entity_poly.entity_id
_entity_poly.type
_entity_poly.pdbx_seq_one_letter_code
_entity_poly.pdbx_strand_id
1 'polypeptide(L)'
;MFNLKRSDVKTGHIEVTTVKTADSLIIELNNHSKAILDKYKDIPFERDKVLPVITNQKMNDYLKELGELSGIDDPVRETYYKGNERIDVVTPKYTLLGTHVGRRTFICNALSL
;
A
#
# COMPACT_ATOMS: atom_id res chain seq x y z
N MET A 1 -5.18 -6.02 0.59
CA MET A 1 -6.19 -5.12 0.00
C MET A 1 -6.75 -5.59 -1.35
N PHE A 2 -6.05 -6.45 -2.11
CA PHE A 2 -6.51 -6.88 -3.44
C PHE A 2 -7.92 -7.53 -3.48
N ASN A 3 -8.32 -8.16 -2.37
CA ASN A 3 -9.57 -8.92 -2.24
C ASN A 3 -10.67 -8.21 -1.44
N LEU A 4 -10.57 -6.89 -1.21
CA LEU A 4 -11.59 -6.17 -0.44
C LEU A 4 -12.92 -6.14 -1.21
N LYS A 5 -13.97 -6.72 -0.64
CA LYS A 5 -15.32 -6.79 -1.21
C LYS A 5 -16.28 -5.83 -0.54
N ARG A 6 -17.41 -5.56 -1.19
CA ARG A 6 -18.45 -4.66 -0.63
C ARG A 6 -19.02 -5.18 0.68
N SER A 7 -19.11 -6.50 0.84
CA SER A 7 -19.50 -7.16 2.09
C SER A 7 -18.62 -6.81 3.29
N ASP A 8 -17.35 -6.51 3.04
CA ASP A 8 -16.31 -6.30 4.06
C ASP A 8 -16.33 -4.86 4.62
N VAL A 9 -17.01 -3.94 3.93
CA VAL A 9 -17.11 -2.54 4.33
C VAL A 9 -18.35 -2.36 5.21
N LYS A 10 -18.14 -1.95 6.45
CA LYS A 10 -19.19 -1.67 7.43
C LYS A 10 -19.27 -0.17 7.71
N THR A 11 -20.23 0.22 8.53
CA THR A 11 -20.35 1.61 9.00
C THR A 11 -19.16 1.97 9.89
N GLY A 12 -18.23 2.76 9.35
CA GLY A 12 -17.09 3.30 10.09
C GLY A 12 -15.81 2.46 10.06
N HIS A 13 -15.87 1.20 9.64
CA HIS A 13 -14.71 0.31 9.62
C HIS A 13 -14.78 -0.71 8.47
N ILE A 14 -13.67 -1.39 8.23
CA ILE A 14 -13.54 -2.54 7.34
C ILE A 14 -13.24 -3.78 8.17
N GLU A 15 -13.91 -4.88 7.89
CA GLU A 15 -13.63 -6.20 8.47
C GLU A 15 -12.97 -7.09 7.41
N VAL A 16 -11.74 -7.55 7.66
CA VAL A 16 -11.01 -8.41 6.72
C VAL A 16 -10.42 -9.62 7.41
N THR A 17 -10.66 -10.79 6.84
CA THR A 17 -9.96 -12.02 7.24
C THR A 17 -8.60 -12.10 6.55
N THR A 18 -7.56 -12.30 7.34
CA THR A 18 -6.20 -12.47 6.83
C THR A 18 -6.04 -13.82 6.13
N VAL A 19 -5.34 -13.83 5.00
CA VAL A 19 -5.23 -15.03 4.15
C VAL A 19 -4.38 -16.12 4.80
N LYS A 20 -3.32 -15.75 5.54
CA LYS A 20 -2.34 -16.72 6.07
C LYS A 20 -2.75 -17.32 7.40
N THR A 21 -3.28 -16.50 8.30
CA THR A 21 -3.59 -16.91 9.68
C THR A 21 -5.08 -17.07 9.93
N ALA A 22 -5.94 -16.68 8.98
CA ALA A 22 -7.40 -16.68 9.10
C ALA A 22 -7.94 -15.79 10.24
N ASP A 23 -7.10 -14.89 10.77
CA ASP A 23 -7.52 -13.92 11.78
C ASP A 23 -8.44 -12.86 11.17
N SER A 24 -9.51 -12.52 11.87
CA SER A 24 -10.36 -11.38 11.53
C SER A 24 -9.74 -10.09 12.08
N LEU A 25 -9.60 -9.08 11.22
CA LEU A 25 -9.09 -7.76 11.57
C LEU A 25 -10.15 -6.70 11.31
N ILE A 26 -10.34 -5.81 12.28
CA ILE A 26 -11.16 -4.61 12.16
C ILE A 26 -10.22 -3.43 11.91
N ILE A 27 -10.49 -2.67 10.86
CA ILE A 27 -9.69 -1.51 10.46
C ILE A 27 -10.63 -0.29 10.40
N GLU A 28 -10.46 0.62 11.35
CA GLU A 28 -11.23 1.88 11.41
C GLU A 28 -10.95 2.77 10.19
N LEU A 29 -11.99 3.40 9.67
CA LEU A 29 -11.91 4.32 8.54
C LEU A 29 -11.70 5.75 9.03
N ASN A 30 -10.67 6.41 8.51
CA ASN A 30 -10.53 7.86 8.64
C ASN A 30 -11.27 8.59 7.50
N ASN A 31 -11.33 9.92 7.59
CA ASN A 31 -12.01 10.76 6.60
C ASN A 31 -11.46 10.57 5.17
N HIS A 32 -10.16 10.37 5.01
CA HIS A 32 -9.53 10.16 3.70
C HIS A 32 -9.90 8.81 3.10
N SER A 33 -9.78 7.74 3.88
CA SER A 33 -10.14 6.38 3.47
C SER A 33 -11.63 6.29 3.12
N LYS A 34 -12.50 6.92 3.92
CA LYS A 34 -13.94 6.97 3.66
C LYS A 34 -14.24 7.72 2.36
N ALA A 35 -13.63 8.88 2.12
CA ALA A 35 -13.82 9.63 0.88
C ALA A 35 -13.41 8.84 -0.37
N ILE A 36 -12.37 8.00 -0.28
CA ILE A 36 -11.98 7.11 -1.38
C ILE A 36 -13.06 6.06 -1.63
N LEU A 37 -13.58 5.41 -0.59
CA LEU A 37 -14.66 4.42 -0.74
C LEU A 37 -15.93 5.06 -1.31
N ASP A 38 -16.29 6.24 -0.81
CA ASP A 38 -17.47 7.00 -1.27
C ASP A 38 -17.37 7.39 -2.75
N LYS A 39 -16.16 7.74 -3.23
CA LYS A 39 -15.91 8.03 -4.65
C LYS A 39 -16.25 6.87 -5.59
N TYR A 40 -16.10 5.63 -5.11
CA TYR A 40 -16.28 4.42 -5.90
C TYR A 40 -17.56 3.64 -5.55
N LYS A 41 -18.39 4.16 -4.63
CA LYS A 41 -19.53 3.42 -4.06
C LYS A 41 -20.56 2.97 -5.10
N ASP A 42 -20.79 3.76 -6.15
CA ASP A 42 -21.82 3.49 -7.16
C ASP A 42 -21.27 2.77 -8.41
N ILE A 43 -19.96 2.45 -8.44
CA ILE A 43 -19.31 1.84 -9.60
C ILE A 43 -19.19 0.32 -9.39
N PRO A 44 -19.85 -0.51 -10.22
CA PRO A 44 -19.72 -1.96 -10.12
C PRO A 44 -18.34 -2.39 -10.65
N PHE A 45 -17.58 -3.10 -9.82
CA PHE A 45 -16.32 -3.74 -10.23
C PHE A 45 -16.49 -5.26 -10.27
N GLU A 46 -15.66 -5.92 -11.07
CA GLU A 46 -15.63 -7.38 -11.14
C GLU A 46 -15.42 -8.02 -9.77
N ARG A 47 -16.09 -9.16 -9.55
CA ARG A 47 -16.01 -9.95 -8.30
C ARG A 47 -16.41 -9.18 -7.04
N ASP A 48 -17.29 -8.20 -7.19
CA ASP A 48 -17.85 -7.39 -6.09
C ASP A 48 -16.79 -6.60 -5.30
N LYS A 49 -15.72 -6.20 -6.00
CA LYS A 49 -14.66 -5.39 -5.40
C LYS A 49 -15.16 -3.97 -5.11
N VAL A 50 -14.59 -3.35 -4.09
CA VAL A 50 -14.92 -1.97 -3.69
C VAL A 50 -14.10 -0.94 -4.45
N LEU A 51 -12.91 -1.32 -4.90
CA LEU A 51 -11.95 -0.42 -5.53
C LEU A 51 -11.50 -0.97 -6.89
N PRO A 52 -11.06 -0.09 -7.81
CA PRO A 52 -10.36 -0.52 -9.02
C PRO A 52 -8.99 -1.06 -8.64
N VAL A 53 -8.84 -2.38 -8.61
CA VAL A 53 -7.60 -3.04 -8.17
C VAL A 53 -6.75 -3.46 -9.36
N ILE A 54 -5.54 -2.91 -9.46
CA ILE A 54 -4.50 -3.31 -10.42
C ILE A 54 -3.52 -4.32 -9.81
N THR A 55 -2.59 -4.84 -10.60
CA THR A 55 -1.54 -5.74 -10.10
C THR A 55 -0.60 -4.99 -9.16
N ASN A 56 -0.04 -5.68 -8.17
CA ASN A 56 0.93 -5.07 -7.24
C ASN A 56 2.17 -4.52 -7.95
N GLN A 57 2.57 -5.14 -9.07
CA GLN A 57 3.67 -4.65 -9.90
C GLN A 57 3.34 -3.25 -10.44
N LYS A 58 2.21 -3.09 -11.16
CA LYS A 58 1.78 -1.79 -11.67
C LYS A 58 1.55 -0.76 -10.56
N MET A 59 1.00 -1.19 -9.42
CA MET A 59 0.84 -0.30 -8.27
C MET A 59 2.18 0.22 -7.75
N ASN A 60 3.20 -0.63 -7.66
CA ASN A 60 4.53 -0.20 -7.26
C ASN A 60 5.15 0.74 -8.31
N ASP A 61 4.97 0.47 -9.60
CA ASP A 61 5.48 1.35 -10.67
C ASP A 61 4.88 2.77 -10.54
N TYR A 62 3.56 2.87 -10.36
CA TYR A 62 2.90 4.15 -10.13
C TYR A 62 3.32 4.83 -8.82
N LEU A 63 3.61 4.07 -7.76
CA LEU A 63 4.13 4.66 -6.51
C LEU A 63 5.52 5.28 -6.70
N LYS A 64 6.38 4.66 -7.53
CA LYS A 64 7.70 5.20 -7.86
C LYS A 64 7.58 6.46 -8.70
N GLU A 65 6.73 6.44 -9.73
CA GLU A 65 6.43 7.61 -10.57
C GLU A 65 5.87 8.77 -9.74
N LEU A 66 4.90 8.51 -8.86
CA LEU A 66 4.36 9.51 -7.95
C LEU A 66 5.44 10.07 -7.00
N GLY A 67 6.33 9.22 -6.49
CA GLY A 67 7.44 9.65 -5.63
C GLY A 67 8.43 10.54 -6.37
N GLU A 68 8.74 10.22 -7.62
CA GLU A 68 9.59 11.03 -8.50
C GLU A 68 8.95 12.39 -8.77
N LEU A 69 7.68 12.43 -9.17
CA LEU A 69 6.92 13.66 -9.39
C LEU A 69 6.78 14.52 -8.13
N SER A 70 6.79 13.88 -6.95
CA SER A 70 6.71 14.56 -5.65
C SER A 70 8.08 15.02 -5.12
N GLY A 71 9.18 14.80 -5.86
CA GLY A 71 10.53 15.19 -5.47
C GLY A 71 11.10 14.38 -4.30
N ILE A 72 10.71 13.10 -4.16
CA ILE A 72 11.26 12.19 -3.13
C ILE A 72 12.54 11.53 -3.69
N ASP A 73 13.55 12.33 -3.98
CA ASP A 73 14.74 11.92 -4.74
C ASP A 73 16.03 11.81 -3.90
N ASP A 74 15.93 11.99 -2.57
CA ASP A 74 17.04 11.80 -1.64
C ASP A 74 17.87 10.54 -1.97
N PRO A 75 19.20 10.62 -2.07
CA PRO A 75 20.02 9.45 -2.38
C PRO A 75 20.02 8.46 -1.22
N VAL A 76 19.68 7.20 -1.50
CA VAL A 76 19.71 6.09 -0.55
C VAL A 76 20.76 5.08 -1.00
N ARG A 77 21.63 4.67 -0.08
CA ARG A 77 22.60 3.59 -0.32
C ARG A 77 22.01 2.26 0.13
N GLU A 78 21.93 1.30 -0.78
CA GLU A 78 21.63 -0.10 -0.49
C GLU A 78 22.92 -0.93 -0.57
N THR A 79 23.23 -1.63 0.52
CA THR A 79 24.32 -2.60 0.57
C THR A 79 23.72 -4.00 0.58
N TYR A 80 24.09 -4.84 -0.39
CA TYR A 80 23.73 -6.25 -0.39
C TYR A 80 24.89 -7.12 -0.90
N TYR A 81 24.82 -8.42 -0.63
CA TYR A 81 25.84 -9.37 -1.05
C TYR A 81 25.32 -10.23 -2.21
N LYS A 82 26.15 -10.42 -3.23
CA LYS A 82 25.92 -11.39 -4.30
C LYS A 82 27.04 -12.42 -4.27
N GLY A 83 26.77 -13.57 -3.64
CA GLY A 83 27.83 -14.51 -3.27
C GLY A 83 28.74 -13.89 -2.21
N ASN A 84 30.05 -13.86 -2.47
CA ASN A 84 31.05 -13.25 -1.57
C ASN A 84 31.32 -11.76 -1.89
N GLU A 85 30.69 -11.20 -2.91
CA GLU A 85 30.88 -9.81 -3.33
C GLU A 85 29.90 -8.89 -2.60
N ARG A 86 30.43 -7.85 -1.95
CA ARG A 86 29.63 -6.75 -1.36
C ARG A 86 29.37 -5.71 -2.44
N ILE A 87 28.09 -5.45 -2.72
CA ILE A 87 27.64 -4.48 -3.71
C ILE A 87 26.99 -3.31 -2.96
N ASP A 88 27.45 -2.09 -3.24
CA ASP A 88 26.89 -0.84 -2.74
C ASP A 88 26.27 -0.07 -3.93
N VAL A 89 24.96 0.12 -3.91
CA VAL A 89 24.23 0.87 -4.95
C VAL A 89 23.63 2.11 -4.34
N VAL A 90 23.74 3.25 -5.02
CA VAL A 90 23.04 4.49 -4.63
C VAL A 90 21.93 4.75 -5.63
N THR A 91 20.70 4.84 -5.14
CA THR A 91 19.51 5.11 -5.94
C THR A 91 18.70 6.24 -5.30
N PRO A 92 17.91 7.00 -6.08
CA PRO A 92 17.01 7.97 -5.48
C PRO A 92 15.88 7.25 -4.74
N LYS A 93 15.47 7.81 -3.59
CA LYS A 93 14.55 7.18 -2.62
C LYS A 93 13.24 6.72 -3.25
N TYR A 94 12.70 7.46 -4.22
CA TYR A 94 11.46 7.08 -4.91
C TYR A 94 11.54 5.68 -5.55
N THR A 95 12.71 5.22 -5.98
CA THR A 95 12.88 3.91 -6.64
C THR A 95 12.61 2.73 -5.70
N LEU A 96 12.70 2.97 -4.39
CA LEU A 96 12.47 2.00 -3.33
C LEU A 96 11.01 1.99 -2.86
N LEU A 97 10.17 2.89 -3.38
CA LEU A 97 8.76 2.94 -3.01
C LEU A 97 8.00 1.70 -3.51
N GLY A 98 7.04 1.30 -2.68
CA GLY A 98 6.15 0.19 -2.96
C GLY A 98 5.13 0.02 -1.85
N THR A 99 4.18 -0.88 -2.07
CA THR A 99 3.06 -1.12 -1.13
C THR A 99 3.52 -1.47 0.30
N HIS A 100 4.61 -2.23 0.43
CA HIS A 100 5.15 -2.59 1.74
C HIS A 100 5.78 -1.40 2.48
N VAL A 101 6.40 -0.47 1.76
CA VAL A 101 6.95 0.77 2.34
C VAL A 101 5.82 1.62 2.91
N GLY A 102 4.69 1.71 2.20
CA GLY A 102 3.49 2.38 2.72
C GLY A 102 3.00 1.79 4.05
N ARG A 103 2.93 0.45 4.15
CA ARG A 103 2.54 -0.22 5.41
C ARG A 103 3.52 0.06 6.56
N ARG A 104 4.83 0.02 6.30
CA ARG A 104 5.86 0.34 7.30
C ARG A 104 5.74 1.79 7.78
N THR A 105 5.58 2.72 6.84
CA THR A 105 5.39 4.14 7.12
C THR A 105 4.17 4.37 8.01
N PHE A 106 3.04 3.72 7.71
CA PHE A 106 1.83 3.80 8.53
C PHE A 106 2.08 3.38 9.98
N ILE A 107 2.70 2.21 10.21
CA ILE A 107 2.97 1.72 11.57
C ILE A 107 3.96 2.62 12.30
N CYS A 108 5.04 3.06 11.66
CA CYS A 108 6.00 3.97 12.27
C CYS A 108 5.33 5.29 12.69
N ASN A 109 4.49 5.88 11.84
CA ASN A 109 3.77 7.11 12.17
C ASN A 109 2.74 6.89 13.29
N ALA A 110 2.01 5.78 13.26
CA ALA A 110 1.00 5.46 14.27
C ALA A 110 1.61 5.19 15.66
N LEU A 111 2.87 4.74 15.73
CA LEU A 111 3.59 4.54 16.99
C LEU A 111 4.33 5.79 17.49
N SER A 112 4.58 6.76 16.60
CA SER A 112 5.33 7.99 16.94
C SER A 112 4.44 9.14 17.41
N LEU A 113 3.12 9.02 17.19
CA LEU A 113 2.08 9.94 17.65
C LEU A 113 1.48 9.44 18.96
#